data_AF-A0A2D9LWF1-F1
#
_entry.id   AF-A0A2D9LWF1-F1
#
_cell.length_a   1.000
_cell.length_b   1.000
_cell.length_c   1.000
_cell.angle_alpha   90.00
_cell.angle_beta   90.00
_cell.angle_gamma   90.00
#
_symmetry.space_group_name_H-M   'P 1'
#
loop_
_entity.id
_entity.type
_entity.pdbx_description
1 polymer ?
#
loop_
_entity_poly.entity_id
_entity_poly.type
_entity_poly.pdbx_seq_one_letter_code
_entity_poly.pdbx_strand_id
1 'polypeptide(L)'
;MTTPTGVHLVRSVPLSDSSEVSRTAGSIHGDRLLRVPDGETGVQSNWIGRQFAVFYDNPIFETVEGTQDAYRPFPSCVRKSAALTEDSFSTLGYADAAVASYRVFAQLKESGDLPSRVWFQVSLPTPLAPVSSFVALTDWAVVETVYESVMISELAEIIQAIPRNEPAILRDVAVEFSILEGIMTSYLEDAEAGVIERLLWLGAHVPEDVSLVNHLSYGDAGHQCDQIPRCAQHDIVLMLTKVNRGRTYTGANGL
;
A
#
# COMPACT_ATOMS: atom_id res chain seq x y z
N MET A 1 33.70 -10.36 -6.33
CA MET A 1 32.27 -10.68 -6.22
C MET A 1 31.75 -9.97 -4.99
N THR A 2 30.62 -9.26 -5.09
CA THR A 2 29.97 -8.63 -3.92
C THR A 2 29.21 -9.70 -3.14
N THR A 3 29.34 -9.70 -1.81
CA THR A 3 28.58 -10.61 -0.93
C THR A 3 27.25 -9.97 -0.58
N PRO A 4 26.09 -10.63 -0.81
CA PRO A 4 24.80 -10.11 -0.37
C PRO A 4 24.78 -9.88 1.15
N THR A 5 24.38 -8.68 1.57
CA THR A 5 24.39 -8.25 2.97
C THR A 5 23.02 -8.30 3.64
N GLY A 6 21.93 -8.47 2.88
CA GLY A 6 20.57 -8.46 3.41
C GLY A 6 19.56 -9.07 2.45
N VAL A 7 18.36 -9.32 2.97
CA VAL A 7 17.17 -9.79 2.23
C VAL A 7 16.03 -8.80 2.46
N HIS A 8 15.32 -8.46 1.39
CA HIS A 8 14.09 -7.71 1.43
C HIS A 8 12.95 -8.59 0.92
N LEU A 9 11.95 -8.79 1.78
CA LEU A 9 10.70 -9.47 1.43
C LEU A 9 9.65 -8.41 1.15
N VAL A 10 8.84 -8.61 0.11
CA VAL A 10 7.91 -7.58 -0.36
C VAL A 10 6.61 -7.60 0.44
N ARG A 11 5.85 -8.69 0.41
CA ARG A 11 4.55 -8.75 1.11
C ARG A 11 4.02 -10.17 1.18
N SER A 12 3.44 -10.65 0.08
CA SER A 12 2.71 -11.90 -0.02
C SER A 12 3.64 -13.10 0.05
N VAL A 13 3.26 -14.10 0.83
CA VAL A 13 3.99 -15.37 0.92
C VAL A 13 2.94 -16.50 0.94
N PRO A 14 3.03 -17.51 0.06
CA PRO A 14 1.99 -18.54 -0.10
C PRO A 14 2.09 -19.62 0.98
N LEU A 15 1.94 -19.21 2.23
CA LEU A 15 1.93 -20.05 3.43
C LEU A 15 0.59 -19.91 4.15
N SER A 16 0.36 -20.75 5.16
CA SER A 16 -0.96 -20.87 5.78
C SER A 16 -1.35 -19.66 6.62
N ASP A 17 -0.41 -19.10 7.37
CA ASP A 17 -0.63 -17.95 8.27
C ASP A 17 0.65 -17.11 8.51
N SER A 18 0.49 -15.97 9.19
CA SER A 18 1.58 -15.05 9.50
C SER A 18 2.64 -15.63 10.44
N SER A 19 2.30 -16.64 11.25
CA SER A 19 3.26 -17.35 12.09
C SER A 19 4.20 -18.21 11.25
N GLU A 20 3.64 -19.00 10.33
CA GLU A 20 4.41 -19.83 9.42
C GLU A 20 5.32 -18.98 8.52
N VAL A 21 4.82 -17.85 8.03
CA VAL A 21 5.60 -16.88 7.24
C VAL A 21 6.79 -16.38 8.03
N SER A 22 6.55 -15.91 9.25
CA SER A 22 7.58 -15.36 10.11
C SER A 22 8.67 -16.40 10.45
N ARG A 23 8.27 -17.60 10.87
CA ARG A 23 9.20 -18.69 11.19
C ARG A 23 10.02 -19.12 9.97
N THR A 24 9.37 -19.26 8.82
CA THR A 24 10.01 -19.69 7.58
C THR A 24 11.02 -18.64 7.11
N ALA A 25 10.63 -17.37 7.07
CA ALA A 25 11.52 -16.27 6.71
C ALA A 25 12.72 -16.18 7.66
N GLY A 26 12.48 -16.27 8.97
CA GLY A 26 13.53 -16.28 10.00
C GLY A 26 14.51 -17.44 9.83
N SER A 27 14.00 -18.65 9.63
CA SER A 27 14.82 -19.86 9.48
C SER A 27 15.66 -19.86 8.20
N ILE A 28 15.14 -19.34 7.08
CA ILE A 28 15.85 -19.35 5.79
C ILE A 28 16.88 -18.23 5.72
N HIS A 29 16.53 -17.03 6.18
CA HIS A 29 17.35 -15.83 5.96
C HIS A 29 18.23 -15.45 7.14
N GLY A 30 17.93 -15.94 8.35
CA GLY A 30 18.73 -15.77 9.56
C GLY A 30 19.18 -14.33 9.77
N ASP A 31 20.49 -14.11 9.83
CA ASP A 31 21.08 -12.79 10.09
C ASP A 31 20.87 -11.73 8.99
N ARG A 32 20.45 -12.17 7.80
CA ARG A 32 20.21 -11.28 6.66
C ARG A 32 18.78 -10.74 6.61
N LEU A 33 17.87 -11.29 7.42
CA LEU A 33 16.51 -10.78 7.55
C LEU A 33 16.52 -9.51 8.41
N LEU A 34 16.05 -8.42 7.82
CA LEU A 34 15.88 -7.13 8.51
C LEU A 34 14.42 -6.83 8.82
N ARG A 35 13.52 -7.27 7.95
CA ARG A 35 12.08 -6.98 7.97
C ARG A 35 11.30 -8.22 7.56
N VAL A 36 10.17 -8.47 8.20
CA VAL A 36 9.30 -9.60 7.86
C VAL A 36 7.85 -9.12 7.69
N PRO A 37 7.20 -9.40 6.54
CA PRO A 37 5.78 -9.15 6.38
C PRO A 37 4.98 -10.22 7.11
N ASP A 38 3.69 -9.94 7.33
CA ASP A 38 2.72 -10.95 7.78
C ASP A 38 2.37 -11.99 6.70
N GLY A 39 2.87 -11.79 5.48
CA GLY A 39 2.70 -12.70 4.36
C GLY A 39 1.34 -12.59 3.67
N GLU A 40 0.46 -11.71 4.15
CA GLU A 40 -0.84 -11.46 3.54
C GLU A 40 -1.67 -12.75 3.37
N THR A 41 -1.80 -13.48 4.47
CA THR A 41 -2.42 -14.80 4.51
C THR A 41 -3.89 -14.72 4.94
N GLY A 42 -4.66 -15.78 4.66
CA GLY A 42 -6.06 -15.88 5.07
C GLY A 42 -6.92 -14.71 4.59
N VAL A 43 -7.60 -14.04 5.52
CA VAL A 43 -8.51 -12.91 5.22
C VAL A 43 -7.80 -11.68 4.65
N GLN A 44 -6.47 -11.61 4.80
CA GLN A 44 -5.67 -10.51 4.27
C GLN A 44 -5.27 -10.70 2.81
N SER A 45 -5.47 -11.89 2.26
CA SER A 45 -5.05 -12.24 0.90
C SER A 45 -5.70 -11.39 -0.19
N ASN A 46 -5.08 -11.43 -1.37
CA ASN A 46 -5.57 -10.84 -2.62
C ASN A 46 -5.47 -9.29 -2.73
N TRP A 47 -4.49 -8.72 -2.06
CA TRP A 47 -4.06 -7.33 -2.04
C TRP A 47 -5.19 -6.37 -1.69
N ILE A 48 -5.50 -5.45 -2.60
CA ILE A 48 -6.66 -4.56 -2.48
C ILE A 48 -7.99 -5.31 -2.58
N GLY A 49 -8.01 -6.59 -2.95
CA GLY A 49 -9.20 -7.43 -3.01
C GLY A 49 -9.98 -7.47 -1.69
N ARG A 50 -9.29 -7.39 -0.54
CA ARG A 50 -9.94 -7.28 0.77
C ARG A 50 -10.76 -5.99 0.95
N GLN A 51 -10.50 -4.96 0.14
CA GLN A 51 -11.25 -3.70 0.15
C GLN A 51 -12.57 -3.79 -0.61
N PHE A 52 -12.89 -4.94 -1.22
CA PHE A 52 -14.17 -5.15 -1.90
C PHE A 52 -15.36 -4.74 -1.00
N ALA A 53 -15.43 -5.27 0.22
CA ALA A 53 -16.51 -4.98 1.15
C ALA A 53 -16.59 -3.50 1.57
N VAL A 54 -15.44 -2.80 1.61
CA VAL A 54 -15.37 -1.37 1.96
C VAL A 54 -16.14 -0.50 0.95
N PHE A 55 -16.22 -0.93 -0.31
CA PHE A 55 -16.99 -0.23 -1.35
C PHE A 55 -18.38 -0.85 -1.56
N TYR A 56 -18.46 -2.19 -1.67
CA TYR A 56 -19.69 -2.88 -2.07
C TYR A 56 -20.74 -2.98 -0.96
N ASP A 57 -20.32 -3.07 0.31
CA ASP A 57 -21.24 -3.12 1.44
C ASP A 57 -21.55 -1.71 1.99
N ASN A 58 -20.85 -0.69 1.47
CA ASN A 58 -21.00 0.68 1.95
C ASN A 58 -22.24 1.35 1.32
N PRO A 59 -23.22 1.79 2.13
CA PRO A 59 -24.48 2.31 1.64
C PRO A 59 -24.36 3.60 0.82
N ILE A 60 -23.24 4.32 0.90
CA ILE A 60 -22.99 5.54 0.11
C ILE A 60 -22.78 5.26 -1.38
N PHE A 61 -22.44 4.01 -1.73
CA PHE A 61 -22.21 3.60 -3.11
C PHE A 61 -23.39 2.82 -3.67
N GLU A 62 -23.63 2.97 -4.96
CA GLU A 62 -24.42 2.05 -5.77
C GLU A 62 -23.51 1.36 -6.77
N THR A 63 -23.78 0.08 -7.02
CA THR A 63 -23.07 -0.70 -8.02
C THR A 63 -23.70 -0.47 -9.39
N VAL A 64 -22.90 -0.11 -10.36
CA VAL A 64 -23.30 0.06 -11.76
C VAL A 64 -22.48 -0.84 -12.66
N GLU A 65 -23.07 -1.27 -13.78
CA GLU A 65 -22.28 -1.86 -14.85
C GLU A 65 -21.32 -0.80 -15.39
N GLY A 66 -20.03 -1.14 -15.40
CA GLY A 66 -18.96 -0.27 -15.87
C GLY A 66 -18.06 -1.02 -16.85
N THR A 67 -17.11 -0.30 -17.45
CA THR A 67 -16.07 -0.93 -18.27
C THR A 67 -15.23 -1.84 -17.38
N GLN A 68 -15.30 -3.14 -17.62
CA GLN A 68 -14.47 -4.13 -16.96
C GLN A 68 -13.21 -4.38 -17.76
N ASP A 69 -12.09 -4.43 -17.06
CA ASP A 69 -10.78 -4.75 -17.61
C ASP A 69 -9.93 -5.49 -16.55
N ALA A 70 -8.66 -5.73 -16.86
CA ALA A 70 -7.73 -6.41 -15.96
C ALA A 70 -7.58 -5.74 -14.58
N TYR A 71 -7.76 -4.41 -14.51
CA TYR A 71 -7.63 -3.60 -13.29
C TYR A 71 -8.98 -3.36 -12.59
N ARG A 72 -10.10 -3.53 -13.32
CA ARG A 72 -11.48 -3.44 -12.83
C ARG A 72 -12.27 -4.71 -13.17
N PRO A 73 -11.98 -5.84 -12.52
CA PRO A 73 -12.62 -7.13 -12.85
C PRO A 73 -14.07 -7.24 -12.34
N PHE A 74 -14.55 -6.27 -11.55
CA PHE A 74 -15.89 -6.24 -10.99
C PHE A 74 -16.66 -5.02 -11.49
N PRO A 75 -18.00 -4.99 -11.35
CA PRO A 75 -18.79 -3.78 -11.53
C PRO A 75 -18.21 -2.56 -10.78
N SER A 76 -18.55 -1.35 -11.23
CA SER A 76 -18.02 -0.15 -10.58
C SER A 76 -18.98 0.36 -9.52
N CYS A 77 -18.44 0.90 -8.44
CA CYS A 77 -19.19 1.68 -7.46
C CYS A 77 -19.23 3.14 -7.90
N VAL A 78 -20.41 3.75 -7.89
CA VAL A 78 -20.61 5.21 -8.02
C VAL A 78 -21.25 5.74 -6.75
N ARG A 79 -20.94 6.98 -6.40
CA ARG A 79 -21.45 7.61 -5.18
C ARG A 79 -22.89 8.06 -5.36
N LYS A 80 -23.76 7.70 -4.41
CA LYS A 80 -25.17 8.15 -4.35
C LYS A 80 -25.32 9.60 -3.88
N SER A 81 -24.30 10.14 -3.20
CA SER A 81 -24.31 11.48 -2.60
C SER A 81 -23.15 12.31 -3.12
N ALA A 82 -23.41 13.61 -3.32
CA ALA A 82 -22.38 14.58 -3.68
C ALA A 82 -21.39 14.88 -2.54
N ALA A 83 -21.82 14.73 -1.28
CA ALA A 83 -20.97 14.98 -0.12
C ALA A 83 -20.38 13.66 0.39
N LEU A 84 -19.05 13.54 0.34
CA LEU A 84 -18.28 12.50 1.00
C LEU A 84 -17.40 13.15 2.08
N THR A 85 -17.34 12.51 3.24
CA THR A 85 -16.52 12.90 4.39
C THR A 85 -15.86 11.64 4.95
N GLU A 86 -14.92 11.76 5.89
CA GLU A 86 -14.30 10.59 6.54
C GLU A 86 -15.35 9.63 7.12
N ASP A 87 -16.41 10.15 7.74
CA ASP A 87 -17.55 9.37 8.27
C ASP A 87 -18.29 8.53 7.20
N SER A 88 -18.02 8.77 5.92
CA SER A 88 -18.55 7.97 4.82
C SER A 88 -17.89 6.59 4.77
N PHE A 89 -16.71 6.41 5.37
CA PHE A 89 -16.06 5.12 5.56
C PHE A 89 -15.95 4.85 7.05
N SER A 90 -16.46 3.71 7.52
CA SER A 90 -16.34 3.35 8.95
C SER A 90 -14.90 3.03 9.33
N THR A 91 -14.25 2.16 8.55
CA THR A 91 -12.85 1.74 8.65
C THR A 91 -12.48 1.03 7.36
N LEU A 92 -11.22 1.15 6.95
CA LEU A 92 -10.63 0.39 5.84
C LEU A 92 -10.03 -0.94 6.33
N GLY A 93 -9.79 -1.04 7.63
CA GLY A 93 -9.33 -2.24 8.34
C GLY A 93 -7.84 -2.50 8.24
N TYR A 94 -7.02 -1.58 7.72
CA TYR A 94 -5.57 -1.73 7.69
C TYR A 94 -4.98 -1.70 9.10
N ALA A 95 -5.46 -0.79 9.96
CA ALA A 95 -5.01 -0.70 11.35
C ALA A 95 -5.26 -2.00 12.12
N ASP A 96 -6.49 -2.48 12.13
CA ASP A 96 -6.88 -3.74 12.78
C ASP A 96 -6.04 -4.93 12.29
N ALA A 97 -5.84 -5.03 10.98
CA ALA A 97 -5.03 -6.08 10.36
C ALA A 97 -3.58 -6.01 10.82
N ALA A 98 -2.95 -4.83 10.75
CA ALA A 98 -1.56 -4.63 11.13
C ALA A 98 -1.34 -4.92 12.62
N VAL A 99 -2.25 -4.47 13.49
CA VAL A 99 -2.18 -4.72 14.94
C VAL A 99 -2.36 -6.20 15.26
N ALA A 100 -3.30 -6.89 14.59
CA ALA A 100 -3.48 -8.33 14.75
C ALA A 100 -2.24 -9.13 14.32
N SER A 101 -1.69 -8.81 13.14
CA SER A 101 -0.47 -9.44 12.63
C SER A 101 0.75 -9.12 13.51
N TYR A 102 0.85 -7.91 14.04
CA TYR A 102 1.92 -7.52 14.96
C TYR A 102 1.92 -8.34 16.25
N ARG A 103 0.75 -8.67 16.81
CA ARG A 103 0.67 -9.53 18.02
C ARG A 103 1.30 -10.90 17.79
N VAL A 104 1.11 -11.49 16.61
CA VAL A 104 1.74 -12.77 16.25
C VAL A 104 3.26 -12.60 16.14
N PHE A 105 3.70 -11.55 15.44
CA PHE A 105 5.12 -11.23 15.31
C PHE A 105 5.81 -10.99 16.65
N ALA A 106 5.19 -10.23 17.56
CA ALA A 106 5.72 -9.94 18.88
C ALA A 106 5.88 -11.22 19.72
N GLN A 107 4.89 -12.11 19.72
CA GLN A 107 4.97 -13.40 20.39
C GLN A 107 6.12 -14.26 19.88
N LEU A 108 6.39 -14.24 18.56
CA LEU A 108 7.52 -14.95 17.96
C LEU A 108 8.88 -14.36 18.34
N LYS A 109 8.98 -13.05 18.56
CA LYS A 109 10.19 -12.44 19.10
C LYS A 109 10.39 -12.82 20.57
N GLU A 110 9.32 -12.82 21.36
CA GLU A 110 9.35 -13.20 22.78
C GLU A 110 9.75 -14.67 22.98
N SER A 111 9.28 -15.58 22.12
CA SER A 111 9.65 -17.01 22.16
C SER A 111 11.04 -17.31 21.61
N GLY A 112 11.71 -16.34 20.96
CA GLY A 112 13.01 -16.52 20.32
C GLY A 112 12.96 -17.17 18.93
N ASP A 113 11.76 -17.35 18.37
CA ASP A 113 11.56 -17.86 17.00
C ASP A 113 11.93 -16.82 15.92
N LEU A 114 11.94 -15.54 16.29
CA LEU A 114 12.46 -14.44 15.48
C LEU A 114 13.57 -13.68 16.19
N PRO A 115 14.64 -13.26 15.49
CA PRO A 115 15.67 -12.41 16.08
C PRO A 115 15.10 -11.06 16.55
N SER A 116 15.51 -10.60 17.73
CA SER A 116 15.02 -9.35 18.34
C SER A 116 15.23 -8.09 17.49
N ARG A 117 16.23 -8.11 16.60
CA ARG A 117 16.58 -7.01 15.69
C ARG A 117 15.65 -6.88 14.47
N VAL A 118 14.83 -7.90 14.18
CA VAL A 118 13.94 -7.87 13.00
C VAL A 118 12.80 -6.90 13.28
N TRP A 119 12.44 -6.13 12.25
CA TRP A 119 11.29 -5.24 12.25
C TRP A 119 10.07 -5.90 11.60
N PHE A 120 8.89 -5.53 12.08
CA PHE A 120 7.62 -5.93 11.50
C PHE A 120 7.31 -5.06 10.30
N GLN A 121 7.08 -5.68 9.16
CA GLN A 121 6.75 -4.95 7.94
C GLN A 121 5.24 -4.83 7.79
N VAL A 122 4.75 -3.59 7.78
CA VAL A 122 3.36 -3.26 7.47
C VAL A 122 3.29 -2.84 6.02
N SER A 123 2.68 -3.66 5.18
CA SER A 123 2.53 -3.36 3.75
C SER A 123 1.15 -2.73 3.47
N LEU A 124 1.14 -1.52 2.92
CA LEU A 124 -0.07 -0.76 2.57
C LEU A 124 -0.09 -0.42 1.08
N PRO A 125 -1.24 -0.50 0.39
CA PRO A 125 -1.37 0.08 -0.94
C PRO A 125 -1.36 1.62 -0.85
N THR A 126 -1.28 2.29 -2.00
CA THR A 126 -1.72 3.68 -2.10
C THR A 126 -3.25 3.77 -2.06
N PRO A 127 -3.83 4.94 -1.71
CA PRO A 127 -5.27 5.20 -1.85
C PRO A 127 -5.80 4.96 -3.27
N LEU A 128 -4.98 5.29 -4.27
CA LEU A 128 -5.34 5.18 -5.68
C LEU A 128 -5.63 3.73 -6.09
N ALA A 129 -4.87 2.76 -5.60
CA ALA A 129 -5.03 1.36 -5.99
C ALA A 129 -6.47 0.80 -5.76
N PRO A 130 -7.00 0.74 -4.53
CA PRO A 130 -8.35 0.25 -4.28
C PRO A 130 -9.43 1.12 -4.94
N VAL A 131 -9.31 2.45 -4.88
CA VAL A 131 -10.27 3.36 -5.52
C VAL A 131 -10.35 3.08 -7.01
N SER A 132 -9.21 2.90 -7.66
CA SER A 132 -9.17 2.68 -9.09
C SER A 132 -9.74 1.34 -9.56
N SER A 133 -9.71 0.32 -8.69
CA SER A 133 -10.25 -1.00 -8.98
C SER A 133 -11.75 -1.12 -8.71
N PHE A 134 -12.29 -0.37 -7.73
CA PHE A 134 -13.67 -0.55 -7.29
C PHE A 134 -14.61 0.61 -7.64
N VAL A 135 -14.08 1.81 -7.89
CA VAL A 135 -14.88 3.03 -8.12
C VAL A 135 -14.88 3.39 -9.60
N ALA A 136 -15.98 3.93 -10.11
CA ALA A 136 -16.02 4.44 -11.48
C ALA A 136 -15.10 5.66 -11.65
N LEU A 137 -14.48 5.78 -12.82
CA LEU A 137 -13.51 6.85 -13.12
C LEU A 137 -14.04 8.26 -12.83
N THR A 138 -15.34 8.49 -13.02
CA THR A 138 -16.02 9.77 -12.75
C THR A 138 -15.93 10.23 -11.29
N ASP A 139 -15.74 9.30 -10.36
CA ASP A 139 -15.74 9.57 -8.93
C ASP A 139 -14.37 9.41 -8.26
N TRP A 140 -13.33 9.00 -9.01
CA TRP A 140 -12.00 8.72 -8.46
C TRP A 140 -11.44 9.88 -7.65
N ALA A 141 -11.42 11.09 -8.21
CA ALA A 141 -10.82 12.25 -7.54
C ALA A 141 -11.44 12.51 -6.16
N VAL A 142 -12.78 12.46 -6.06
CA VAL A 142 -13.49 12.75 -4.81
C VAL A 142 -13.34 11.59 -3.82
N VAL A 143 -13.46 10.35 -4.29
CA VAL A 143 -13.39 9.18 -3.41
C VAL A 143 -11.96 8.94 -2.91
N GLU A 144 -10.95 9.14 -3.76
CA GLU A 144 -9.54 9.01 -3.36
C GLU A 144 -9.17 9.99 -2.26
N THR A 145 -9.58 11.26 -2.34
CA THR A 145 -9.30 12.25 -1.29
C THR A 145 -9.85 11.80 0.07
N VAL A 146 -11.07 11.29 0.12
CA VAL A 146 -11.69 10.87 1.39
C VAL A 146 -11.08 9.56 1.88
N TYR A 147 -10.91 8.58 0.99
CA TYR A 147 -10.28 7.30 1.31
C TYR A 147 -8.83 7.49 1.80
N GLU A 148 -8.08 8.41 1.20
CA GLU A 148 -6.74 8.79 1.64
C GLU A 148 -6.75 9.29 3.08
N SER A 149 -7.68 10.20 3.43
CA SER A 149 -7.74 10.76 4.79
C SER A 149 -7.98 9.69 5.85
N VAL A 150 -8.86 8.72 5.55
CA VAL A 150 -9.12 7.57 6.44
C VAL A 150 -7.91 6.65 6.51
N MET A 151 -7.23 6.39 5.39
CA MET A 151 -6.01 5.59 5.35
C MET A 151 -4.86 6.25 6.14
N ILE A 152 -4.73 7.57 6.08
CA ILE A 152 -3.76 8.34 6.89
C ILE A 152 -4.08 8.23 8.38
N SER A 153 -5.37 8.28 8.74
CA SER A 153 -5.81 8.08 10.12
C SER A 153 -5.47 6.67 10.62
N GLU A 154 -5.74 5.63 9.82
CA GLU A 154 -5.35 4.26 10.17
C GLU A 154 -3.83 4.06 10.22
N LEU A 155 -3.05 4.74 9.37
CA LEU A 155 -1.59 4.74 9.48
C LEU A 155 -1.15 5.31 10.84
N ALA A 156 -1.75 6.40 11.29
CA ALA A 156 -1.45 6.97 12.61
C ALA A 156 -1.78 6.00 13.75
N GLU A 157 -2.90 5.28 13.66
CA GLU A 157 -3.27 4.23 14.61
C GLU A 157 -2.25 3.09 14.66
N ILE A 158 -1.77 2.62 13.49
CA ILE A 158 -0.72 1.60 13.39
C ILE A 158 0.55 2.06 14.09
N ILE A 159 1.00 3.28 13.80
CA ILE A 159 2.21 3.85 14.39
C ILE A 159 2.06 4.03 15.92
N GLN A 160 0.86 4.31 16.41
CA GLN A 160 0.59 4.43 17.84
C GLN A 160 0.52 3.07 18.54
N ALA A 161 -0.03 2.06 17.88
CA ALA A 161 -0.26 0.74 18.47
C ALA A 161 0.99 -0.15 18.49
N ILE A 162 1.92 0.04 17.56
CA ILE A 162 3.15 -0.75 17.45
C ILE A 162 4.32 0.03 18.08
N PRO A 163 5.19 -0.59 18.91
CA PRO A 163 6.35 0.09 19.48
C PRO A 163 7.20 0.76 18.41
N ARG A 164 7.51 2.04 18.61
CA ARG A 164 8.04 2.97 17.59
C ARG A 164 9.28 2.49 16.81
N ASN A 165 10.06 1.59 17.39
CA ASN A 165 11.28 1.03 16.83
C ASN A 165 11.09 -0.36 16.19
N GLU A 166 9.84 -0.79 15.98
CA GLU A 166 9.50 -2.09 15.40
C GLU A 166 8.79 -2.05 14.04
N PRO A 167 7.98 -1.04 13.66
CA PRO A 167 7.32 -1.06 12.36
C PRO A 167 8.26 -0.56 11.25
N ALA A 168 8.15 -1.19 10.10
CA ALA A 168 8.63 -0.68 8.82
C ALA A 168 7.47 -0.65 7.83
N ILE A 169 7.15 0.54 7.32
CA ILE A 169 6.09 0.73 6.35
C ILE A 169 6.64 0.40 4.97
N LEU A 170 5.99 -0.54 4.28
CA LEU A 170 6.17 -0.78 2.86
C LEU A 170 4.93 -0.28 2.12
N ARG A 171 5.12 0.54 1.09
CA ARG A 171 4.05 1.03 0.24
C ARG A 171 4.08 0.30 -1.09
N ASP A 172 2.98 -0.35 -1.45
CA ASP A 172 2.80 -0.96 -2.76
C ASP A 172 2.37 0.09 -3.78
N VAL A 173 3.24 0.36 -4.76
CA VAL A 173 3.05 1.34 -5.83
C VAL A 173 3.00 0.59 -7.15
N ALA A 174 1.81 0.11 -7.51
CA ALA A 174 1.58 -0.72 -8.70
C ALA A 174 0.71 0.00 -9.74
N VAL A 175 -0.47 0.47 -9.31
CA VAL A 175 -1.43 1.17 -10.17
C VAL A 175 -0.86 2.47 -10.73
N GLU A 176 -0.04 3.17 -9.94
CA GLU A 176 0.66 4.37 -10.38
C GLU A 176 1.55 4.08 -11.59
N PHE A 177 2.24 2.94 -11.62
CA PHE A 177 3.07 2.56 -12.77
C PHE A 177 2.23 2.23 -13.99
N SER A 178 1.10 1.55 -13.81
CA SER A 178 0.18 1.32 -14.92
C SER A 178 -0.35 2.63 -15.51
N ILE A 179 -0.55 3.66 -14.69
CA ILE A 179 -0.92 5.01 -15.15
C ILE A 179 0.22 5.69 -15.91
N LEU A 180 1.44 5.63 -15.37
CA LEU A 180 2.63 6.26 -15.98
C LEU A 180 3.03 5.64 -17.32
N GLU A 181 2.83 4.34 -17.46
CA GLU A 181 3.06 3.60 -18.72
C GLU A 181 1.91 3.75 -19.72
N GLY A 182 0.84 4.48 -19.35
CA GLY A 182 -0.35 4.66 -20.20
C GLY A 182 -1.18 3.39 -20.39
N ILE A 183 -0.95 2.35 -19.59
CA ILE A 183 -1.71 1.09 -19.58
C ILE A 183 -3.09 1.34 -18.97
N MET A 184 -3.15 2.19 -17.94
CA MET A 184 -4.35 2.48 -17.18
C MET A 184 -4.76 3.93 -17.31
N THR A 185 -6.05 4.16 -17.59
CA THR A 185 -6.61 5.51 -17.60
C THR A 185 -6.58 6.11 -16.21
N SER A 186 -6.32 7.41 -16.14
CA SER A 186 -6.30 8.20 -14.90
C SER A 186 -7.09 9.50 -15.07
N TYR A 187 -7.52 10.08 -13.95
CA TYR A 187 -8.09 11.44 -13.91
C TYR A 187 -7.00 12.52 -13.76
N LEU A 188 -5.74 12.13 -13.60
CA LEU A 188 -4.61 13.06 -13.47
C LEU A 188 -4.33 13.75 -14.80
N GLU A 189 -4.29 15.08 -14.79
CA GLU A 189 -3.93 15.89 -15.97
C GLU A 189 -2.46 15.68 -16.37
N ASP A 190 -1.56 15.69 -15.37
CA ASP A 190 -0.16 15.30 -15.49
C ASP A 190 0.07 14.06 -14.61
N ALA A 191 0.15 12.89 -15.24
CA ALA A 191 0.33 11.62 -14.56
C ALA A 191 1.66 11.54 -13.79
N GLU A 192 2.74 12.09 -14.34
CA GLU A 192 4.07 12.01 -13.72
C GLU A 192 4.13 12.90 -12.47
N ALA A 193 3.76 14.17 -12.61
CA ALA A 193 3.71 15.09 -11.48
C ALA A 193 2.71 14.62 -10.41
N GLY A 194 1.50 14.21 -10.83
CA GLY A 194 0.44 13.80 -9.91
C GLY A 194 0.76 12.54 -9.10
N VAL A 195 1.45 11.56 -9.70
CA VAL A 195 1.93 10.37 -8.97
C VAL A 195 3.03 10.75 -7.99
N ILE A 196 4.01 11.55 -8.41
CA ILE A 196 5.12 11.96 -7.55
C ILE A 196 4.58 12.74 -6.34
N GLU A 197 3.69 13.70 -6.54
CA GLU A 197 3.08 14.50 -5.47
C GLU A 197 2.38 13.62 -4.42
N ARG A 198 1.57 12.64 -4.86
CA ARG A 198 0.91 11.68 -3.96
C ARG A 198 1.91 10.85 -3.17
N LEU A 199 2.94 10.32 -3.81
CA LEU A 199 3.96 9.50 -3.13
C LEU A 199 4.72 10.31 -2.08
N LEU A 200 5.03 11.57 -2.37
CA LEU A 200 5.68 12.48 -1.42
C LEU A 200 4.74 12.85 -0.27
N TRP A 201 3.49 13.19 -0.57
CA TRP A 201 2.44 13.53 0.40
C TRP A 201 2.18 12.39 1.39
N LEU A 202 1.88 11.20 0.88
CA LEU A 202 1.71 10.00 1.71
C LEU A 202 2.99 9.69 2.50
N GLY A 203 4.17 9.95 1.91
CA GLY A 203 5.46 9.74 2.55
C GLY A 203 5.75 10.71 3.70
N ALA A 204 5.13 11.90 3.70
CA ALA A 204 5.26 12.88 4.78
C ALA A 204 4.46 12.50 6.04
N HIS A 205 3.47 11.62 5.91
CA HIS A 205 2.66 11.11 7.02
C HIS A 205 3.32 9.95 7.79
N VAL A 206 4.42 9.38 7.26
CA VAL A 206 5.22 8.41 7.99
C VAL A 206 6.26 9.18 8.82
N PRO A 207 6.34 8.95 10.15
CA PRO A 207 7.32 9.65 10.98
C PRO A 207 8.77 9.38 10.55
N GLU A 208 9.65 10.37 10.74
CA GLU A 208 11.04 10.31 10.23
C GLU A 208 11.89 9.15 10.77
N ASP A 209 11.57 8.66 11.96
CA ASP A 209 12.27 7.53 12.60
C ASP A 209 11.61 6.17 12.33
N VAL A 210 10.50 6.15 11.58
CA VAL A 210 9.88 4.92 11.09
C VAL A 210 10.38 4.67 9.67
N SER A 211 10.81 3.43 9.39
CA SER A 211 11.33 3.11 8.05
C SER A 211 10.20 3.10 7.03
N LEU A 212 10.35 3.85 5.94
CA LEU A 212 9.47 3.82 4.77
C LEU A 212 10.21 3.23 3.56
N VAL A 213 9.59 2.24 2.92
CA VAL A 213 10.04 1.63 1.66
C VAL A 213 8.92 1.73 0.63
N ASN A 214 9.24 2.12 -0.60
CA ASN A 214 8.29 2.02 -1.71
C ASN A 214 8.63 0.76 -2.52
N HIS A 215 7.68 -0.16 -2.61
CA HIS A 215 7.72 -1.29 -3.53
C HIS A 215 7.13 -0.87 -4.87
N LEU A 216 8.01 -0.65 -5.85
CA LEU A 216 7.62 -0.26 -7.20
C LEU A 216 7.44 -1.53 -8.02
N SER A 217 6.22 -1.77 -8.51
CA SER A 217 5.90 -2.92 -9.34
C SER A 217 4.95 -2.54 -10.47
N TYR A 218 4.71 -3.46 -11.39
CA TYR A 218 3.66 -3.32 -12.41
C TYR A 218 2.39 -4.09 -12.04
N GLY A 219 2.37 -4.71 -10.85
CA GLY A 219 1.36 -5.70 -10.49
C GLY A 219 1.36 -6.92 -11.41
N ASP A 220 0.29 -7.70 -11.34
CA ASP A 220 0.02 -8.85 -12.23
C ASP A 220 -1.41 -8.79 -12.79
N ALA A 221 -1.99 -7.59 -12.82
CA ALA A 221 -3.35 -7.39 -13.31
C ALA A 221 -3.44 -7.80 -14.79
N GLY A 222 -4.10 -8.93 -15.05
CA GLY A 222 -4.32 -9.46 -16.39
C GLY A 222 -3.09 -10.01 -17.11
N HIS A 223 -1.97 -10.27 -16.40
CA HIS A 223 -0.71 -10.79 -16.98
C HIS A 223 -0.17 -9.95 -18.16
N GLN A 224 -0.41 -8.63 -18.16
CA GLN A 224 -0.10 -7.75 -19.29
C GLN A 224 1.32 -7.17 -19.26
N CYS A 225 2.25 -7.74 -18.48
CA CYS A 225 3.63 -7.25 -18.35
C CYS A 225 4.36 -7.13 -19.71
N ASP A 226 3.96 -7.90 -20.72
CA ASP A 226 4.52 -7.82 -22.08
C ASP A 226 4.19 -6.51 -22.83
N GLN A 227 3.29 -5.67 -22.30
CA GLN A 227 2.85 -4.41 -22.92
C GLN A 227 3.59 -3.17 -22.41
N ILE A 228 4.58 -3.32 -21.52
CA ILE A 228 5.30 -2.21 -20.88
C ILE A 228 6.31 -1.60 -21.89
N PRO A 229 6.05 -0.41 -22.48
CA PRO A 229 6.88 0.14 -23.56
C PRO A 229 8.10 0.90 -23.04
N ARG A 230 8.04 1.43 -21.81
CA ARG A 230 9.10 2.17 -21.13
C ARG A 230 9.25 1.61 -19.72
N CYS A 231 10.41 1.79 -19.10
CA CYS A 231 10.60 1.46 -17.69
C CYS A 231 10.63 2.75 -16.88
N ALA A 232 9.47 3.33 -16.57
CA ALA A 232 9.36 4.56 -15.76
C ALA A 232 9.91 4.37 -14.33
N GLN A 233 10.09 3.12 -13.88
CA GLN A 233 10.63 2.81 -12.55
C GLN A 233 12.00 3.45 -12.31
N HIS A 234 12.87 3.47 -13.34
CA HIS A 234 14.20 4.06 -13.20
C HIS A 234 14.14 5.57 -12.96
N ASP A 235 13.32 6.27 -13.75
CA ASP A 235 13.21 7.73 -13.70
C ASP A 235 12.61 8.20 -12.38
N ILE A 236 11.58 7.51 -11.89
CA ILE A 236 10.94 7.83 -10.60
C ILE A 236 11.86 7.52 -9.42
N VAL A 237 12.61 6.42 -9.44
CA VAL A 237 13.61 6.13 -8.40
C VAL A 237 14.65 7.25 -8.33
N LEU A 238 15.12 7.74 -9.48
CA LEU A 238 16.04 8.88 -9.54
C LEU A 238 15.40 10.15 -8.98
N MET A 239 14.14 10.43 -9.29
CA MET A 239 13.42 11.60 -8.79
C MET A 239 13.17 11.52 -7.28
N LEU A 240 12.61 10.43 -6.77
CA LEU A 240 12.37 10.21 -5.34
C LEU A 240 13.68 10.28 -4.53
N THR A 241 14.77 9.74 -5.08
CA THR A 241 16.10 9.81 -4.44
C THR A 241 16.63 11.24 -4.39
N LYS A 242 16.45 12.03 -5.44
CA LYS A 242 16.88 13.45 -5.48
C LYS A 242 16.05 14.31 -4.53
N VAL A 243 14.74 14.08 -4.49
CA VAL A 243 13.79 14.83 -3.67
C VAL A 243 13.97 14.53 -2.17
N ASN A 244 14.17 13.27 -1.79
CA ASN A 244 14.44 12.92 -0.38
C ASN A 244 15.79 13.45 0.13
N ARG A 245 16.73 13.81 -0.75
CA ARG A 245 18.01 14.43 -0.37
C ARG A 245 17.91 15.95 -0.14
N GLY A 246 16.76 16.58 -0.37
CA GLY A 246 16.60 18.04 -0.34
C GLY A 246 15.44 18.58 0.50
N ARG A 247 14.93 17.85 1.50
CA ARG A 247 13.72 18.27 2.23
C ARG A 247 13.87 19.59 3.02
N THR A 248 13.26 20.65 2.51
CA THR A 248 12.31 21.52 3.25
C THR A 248 11.03 21.57 2.44
N TYR A 249 9.91 21.06 2.98
CA TYR A 249 8.61 21.16 2.34
C TYR A 249 7.81 22.31 2.94
N THR A 250 7.57 23.35 2.15
CA THR A 250 6.46 24.28 2.37
C THR A 250 5.28 23.76 1.56
N GLY A 251 4.27 23.22 2.24
CA GLY A 251 3.03 22.79 1.60
C GLY A 251 2.36 23.98 0.92
N ALA A 252 2.12 23.87 -0.39
CA ALA A 252 1.24 24.77 -1.11
C ALA A 252 -0.19 24.27 -0.94
N ASN A 253 -0.74 24.43 0.26
CA ASN A 253 -2.17 24.46 0.51
C ASN A 253 -2.36 25.31 1.77
N GLY A 254 -2.55 26.61 1.55
CA GLY A 254 -2.93 27.52 2.61
C GLY A 254 -4.35 27.19 3.07
N LEU A 255 -4.44 26.51 4.21
CA LEU A 255 -5.36 26.77 5.31
C LEU A 255 -4.63 26.47 6.63
#